data_AF-A0A7S2NI79-F1
#
_entry.id   AF-A0A7S2NI79-F1
#
_cell.length_a   1.000
_cell.length_b   1.000
_cell.length_c   1.000
_cell.angle_alpha   90.00
_cell.angle_beta   90.00
_cell.angle_gamma   90.00
#
_symmetry.space_group_name_H-M   'P 1'
#
loop_
_entity.id
_entity.type
_entity.pdbx_description
1 polymer ?
#
loop_
_entity_poly.entity_id
_entity_poly.type
_entity_poly.pdbx_seq_one_letter_code
_entity_poly.pdbx_strand_id
1 'polypeptide(L)'
;ERFDLNLQKVEASMAALGSVPLHPSMRTPGRGTLADVVPRDKILRFTAGLQAERSRLAQRMEKLRQEDAQIQALCDQIIAKVQLLLEDGDRAEPVLAVRREHARAVGELLPALEVRVPEEQRAGEPAWVLEEEKRTAGVLEGLDRLCREIRGKFGDLQDCWDRQRTGFLQRLREVSYVQSKVRGVERQAALLEEEINVQHKHVEQLHHLQKMPRAYQKALGEVHRRRQFRAGYFAKGEEARVTLARMVEDENARRRGFFLRYGCHLPVDLVRGLGALVPPPSVEVPDFDEQLPDLGGPGSSGQADSVGDAGAAASSVRNRGSSTSSGSSSQPLAA
;
A
#
# COMPACT_ATOMS: atom_id res chain seq x y z
N GLU A 1 -16.14 -4.89 10.08
CA GLU A 1 -15.74 -5.87 11.12
C GLU A 1 -14.57 -5.41 11.99
N ARG A 2 -13.30 -5.44 11.54
CA ARG A 2 -12.17 -5.00 12.39
C ARG A 2 -12.24 -3.53 12.82
N PHE A 3 -12.70 -2.65 11.93
CA PHE A 3 -12.94 -1.23 12.20
C PHE A 3 -13.96 -1.02 13.33
N ASP A 4 -15.11 -1.69 13.22
CA ASP A 4 -16.22 -1.54 14.17
C ASP A 4 -15.86 -2.11 15.55
N LEU A 5 -15.14 -3.23 15.58
CA LEU A 5 -14.58 -3.79 16.80
C LEU A 5 -13.61 -2.82 17.49
N ASN A 6 -12.78 -2.11 16.73
CA ASN A 6 -11.83 -1.15 17.29
C ASN A 6 -12.54 0.09 17.86
N LEU A 7 -13.59 0.57 17.19
CA LEU A 7 -14.41 1.66 17.71
C LEU A 7 -15.15 1.27 19.00
N GLN A 8 -15.73 0.08 19.05
CA GLN A 8 -16.39 -0.43 20.28
C GLN A 8 -15.40 -0.55 21.44
N LYS A 9 -14.14 -0.86 21.16
CA LYS A 9 -13.08 -0.94 22.17
C LYS A 9 -12.63 0.43 22.69
N VAL A 10 -12.99 1.55 22.06
CA VAL A 10 -12.52 2.87 22.52
C VAL A 10 -13.06 3.18 23.90
N GLU A 11 -14.35 2.99 24.14
CA GLU A 11 -14.94 3.24 25.48
C GLU A 11 -14.33 2.35 26.54
N ALA A 12 -14.18 1.04 26.25
CA ALA A 12 -13.52 0.10 27.15
C ALA A 12 -12.05 0.49 27.42
N SER A 13 -11.33 0.96 26.40
CA SER A 13 -9.94 1.42 26.55
C SER A 13 -9.87 2.70 27.39
N MET A 14 -10.79 3.64 27.18
CA MET A 14 -10.90 4.86 27.98
C MET A 14 -11.25 4.55 29.44
N ALA A 15 -12.14 3.58 29.69
CA ALA A 15 -12.44 3.10 31.03
C ALA A 15 -11.21 2.44 31.68
N ALA A 16 -10.45 1.64 30.92
CA ALA A 16 -9.21 1.04 31.39
C ALA A 16 -8.13 2.08 31.73
N LEU A 17 -8.10 3.24 31.05
CA LEU A 17 -7.21 4.34 31.45
C LEU A 17 -7.61 4.97 32.79
N GLY A 18 -8.90 4.89 33.15
CA GLY A 18 -9.40 5.34 34.45
C GLY A 18 -9.00 4.42 35.61
N SER A 19 -8.72 3.14 35.34
CA SER A 19 -8.23 2.22 36.37
C SER A 19 -6.72 2.30 36.60
N VAL A 20 -5.98 3.05 35.77
CA VAL A 20 -4.53 3.22 35.92
C VAL A 20 -4.24 4.52 36.69
N PRO A 21 -3.85 4.43 37.97
CA PRO A 21 -3.53 5.60 38.75
C PRO A 21 -2.21 6.23 38.28
N LEU A 22 -2.15 7.56 38.29
CA LEU A 22 -0.89 8.29 38.14
C LEU A 22 -0.01 8.07 39.36
N HIS A 23 1.31 8.17 39.14
CA HIS A 23 2.28 8.13 40.21
C HIS A 23 2.03 9.31 41.17
N PRO A 24 2.13 9.14 42.50
CA PRO A 24 1.84 10.20 43.48
C PRO A 24 2.49 11.55 43.19
N SER A 25 3.75 11.57 42.74
CA SER A 25 4.46 12.81 42.38
C SER A 25 3.99 13.53 41.11
N MET A 26 3.11 12.89 40.33
CA MET A 26 2.49 13.48 39.14
C MET A 26 1.01 13.82 39.36
N ARG A 27 0.45 13.52 40.53
CA ARG A 27 -0.95 13.82 40.84
C ARG A 27 -1.12 15.29 41.17
N THR A 28 -2.19 15.88 40.65
CA THR A 28 -2.63 17.24 40.98
C THR A 28 -4.14 17.21 41.26
N PRO A 29 -4.72 18.23 41.92
CA PRO A 29 -6.17 18.27 42.12
C PRO A 29 -6.90 18.16 40.78
N GLY A 30 -7.71 17.10 40.61
CA GLY A 30 -8.39 16.81 39.33
C GLY A 30 -7.57 15.98 38.32
N ARG A 31 -6.37 15.50 38.66
CA ARG A 31 -5.57 14.56 37.85
C ARG A 31 -5.04 13.43 38.73
N GLY A 32 -5.77 12.33 38.78
CA GLY A 32 -5.42 11.14 39.56
C GLY A 32 -5.09 9.90 38.72
N THR A 33 -5.58 9.85 37.48
CA THR A 33 -5.51 8.67 36.60
C THR A 33 -4.99 9.04 35.21
N LEU A 34 -4.60 8.05 34.42
CA LEU A 34 -4.21 8.30 33.02
C LEU A 34 -5.34 8.92 32.20
N ALA A 35 -6.60 8.57 32.49
CA ALA A 35 -7.76 9.14 31.82
C ALA A 35 -7.85 10.66 31.97
N ASP A 36 -7.38 11.23 33.08
CA ASP A 36 -7.44 12.67 33.36
C ASP A 36 -6.44 13.49 32.53
N VAL A 37 -5.40 12.84 32.00
CA VAL A 37 -4.37 13.48 31.16
C VAL A 37 -4.71 13.38 29.67
N VAL A 38 -5.61 12.46 29.32
CA VAL A 38 -5.98 12.16 27.95
C VAL A 38 -7.17 13.05 27.54
N PRO A 39 -7.12 13.73 26.37
CA PRO A 39 -8.17 14.67 25.96
C PRO A 39 -9.44 13.92 25.50
N ARG A 40 -10.25 13.47 26.46
CA ARG A 40 -11.45 12.64 26.25
C ARG A 40 -12.40 13.25 25.22
N ASP A 41 -12.72 14.53 25.34
CA ASP A 41 -13.63 15.20 24.41
C ASP A 41 -13.13 15.17 22.95
N LYS A 42 -11.81 15.33 22.76
CA LYS A 42 -11.22 15.25 21.41
C LYS A 42 -11.33 13.84 20.85
N ILE A 43 -11.08 12.84 21.68
CA ILE A 43 -11.19 11.42 21.27
C ILE A 43 -12.64 11.09 20.93
N LEU A 44 -13.61 11.48 21.77
CA LEU A 44 -15.02 11.22 21.53
C LEU A 44 -15.54 11.90 20.25
N ARG A 45 -15.17 13.16 20.02
CA ARG A 45 -15.50 13.86 18.76
C ARG A 45 -14.85 13.19 17.56
N PHE A 46 -13.59 12.78 17.69
CA PHE A 46 -12.87 12.07 16.65
C PHE A 46 -13.52 10.71 16.33
N THR A 47 -13.89 9.92 17.34
CA THR A 47 -14.60 8.65 17.13
C THR A 47 -15.97 8.83 16.50
N ALA A 48 -16.72 9.85 16.91
CA ALA A 48 -18.02 10.17 16.33
C ALA A 48 -17.88 10.59 14.85
N GLY A 49 -16.86 11.40 14.54
CA GLY A 49 -16.48 11.75 13.18
C GLY A 49 -16.17 10.51 12.33
N LEU A 50 -15.32 9.61 12.84
CA LEU A 50 -14.99 8.37 12.14
C LEU A 50 -16.19 7.45 11.91
N GLN A 51 -17.13 7.38 12.86
CA GLN A 51 -18.37 6.64 12.68
C GLN A 51 -19.23 7.25 11.56
N ALA A 52 -19.40 8.57 11.54
CA ALA A 52 -20.14 9.26 10.49
C ALA A 52 -19.49 9.09 9.12
N GLU A 53 -18.17 9.23 9.04
CA GLU A 53 -17.38 8.97 7.82
C GLU A 53 -17.54 7.52 7.36
N ARG A 54 -17.49 6.55 8.29
CA ARG A 54 -17.69 5.13 7.97
C ARG A 54 -19.08 4.87 7.41
N SER A 55 -20.13 5.44 7.99
CA SER A 55 -21.50 5.32 7.47
C SER A 55 -21.63 5.91 6.07
N ARG A 56 -21.04 7.09 5.84
CA ARG A 56 -21.01 7.74 4.52
C ARG A 56 -20.27 6.89 3.49
N LEU A 57 -19.13 6.32 3.87
CA LEU A 57 -18.33 5.45 3.02
C LEU A 57 -19.09 4.16 2.67
N ALA A 58 -19.76 3.55 3.65
CA ALA A 58 -20.58 2.36 3.44
C ALA A 58 -21.74 2.64 2.47
N GLN A 59 -22.43 3.78 2.61
CA GLN A 59 -23.47 4.19 1.67
C GLN A 59 -22.93 4.39 0.25
N ARG A 60 -21.76 5.01 0.11
CA ARG A 60 -21.10 5.21 -1.19
C ARG A 60 -20.64 3.90 -1.81
N MET A 61 -20.11 2.97 -1.03
CA MET A 61 -19.74 1.64 -1.49
C MET A 61 -20.96 0.86 -1.98
N GLU A 62 -22.08 0.91 -1.25
CA GLU A 62 -23.31 0.25 -1.65
C GLU A 62 -23.86 0.86 -2.95
N LYS A 63 -23.84 2.19 -3.07
CA LYS A 63 -24.18 2.86 -4.32
C LYS A 63 -23.29 2.42 -5.48
N LEU A 64 -21.97 2.36 -5.27
CA LEU A 64 -21.04 1.91 -6.30
C LEU A 64 -21.30 0.46 -6.71
N ARG A 65 -21.60 -0.41 -5.75
CA ARG A 65 -21.98 -1.82 -6.00
C ARG A 65 -23.24 -1.93 -6.86
N GLN A 66 -24.24 -1.08 -6.60
CA GLN A 66 -25.46 -1.03 -7.42
C GLN A 66 -25.16 -0.51 -8.83
N GLU A 67 -24.33 0.52 -8.97
CA GLU A 67 -23.90 1.05 -10.27
C GLU A 67 -23.09 0.02 -11.06
N ASP A 68 -22.19 -0.71 -10.41
CA ASP A 68 -21.40 -1.80 -11.00
C ASP A 68 -22.30 -2.93 -11.50
N ALA A 69 -23.25 -3.40 -10.69
CA ALA A 69 -24.21 -4.43 -11.10
C ALA A 69 -25.07 -3.98 -12.30
N GLN A 70 -25.50 -2.72 -12.33
CA GLN A 70 -26.23 -2.16 -13.47
C GLN A 70 -25.36 -2.12 -14.74
N ILE A 71 -24.11 -1.70 -14.62
CA ILE A 71 -23.17 -1.65 -15.75
C ILE A 71 -22.84 -3.05 -16.25
N GLN A 72 -22.65 -4.02 -15.36
CA GLN A 72 -22.44 -5.41 -15.73
C GLN A 72 -23.63 -5.96 -16.53
N ALA A 73 -24.86 -5.70 -16.09
CA ALA A 73 -26.06 -6.07 -16.84
C ALA A 73 -26.14 -5.39 -18.23
N LEU A 74 -25.68 -4.13 -18.35
CA LEU A 74 -25.59 -3.44 -19.63
C LEU A 74 -24.51 -4.06 -20.54
N CYS A 75 -23.36 -4.43 -19.98
CA CYS A 75 -22.31 -5.16 -20.70
C CYS A 75 -22.86 -6.46 -21.28
N ASP A 76 -23.51 -7.27 -20.46
CA ASP A 76 -24.09 -8.56 -20.87
C ASP A 76 -25.15 -8.36 -21.96
N GLN A 77 -26.00 -7.34 -21.83
CA GLN A 77 -27.01 -7.01 -22.84
C GLN A 77 -26.37 -6.63 -24.18
N ILE A 78 -25.31 -5.82 -24.17
CA ILE A 78 -24.63 -5.42 -25.41
C ILE A 78 -23.90 -6.61 -26.04
N ILE A 79 -23.26 -7.46 -25.23
CA ILE A 79 -22.61 -8.68 -25.72
C ILE A 79 -23.62 -9.55 -26.47
N ALA A 80 -24.78 -9.80 -25.87
CA ALA A 80 -25.86 -10.57 -26.51
C ALA A 80 -26.34 -9.92 -27.81
N LYS A 81 -26.50 -8.59 -27.83
CA LYS A 81 -26.90 -7.83 -29.02
C LYS A 81 -25.86 -7.87 -30.15
N VAL A 82 -24.57 -7.87 -29.81
CA VAL A 82 -23.47 -7.98 -30.79
C VAL A 82 -23.40 -9.39 -31.34
N GLN A 83 -23.56 -10.42 -30.49
CA GLN A 83 -23.62 -11.81 -30.94
C GLN A 83 -24.77 -12.03 -31.92
N LEU A 84 -25.97 -11.54 -31.61
CA LEU A 84 -27.12 -11.61 -32.52
C LEU A 84 -26.84 -10.94 -33.87
N LEU A 85 -26.19 -9.77 -33.88
CA LEU A 85 -25.82 -9.08 -35.12
C LEU A 85 -24.83 -9.88 -35.97
N LEU A 86 -23.89 -10.59 -35.33
CA LEU A 86 -22.94 -11.46 -36.03
C LEU A 86 -23.62 -12.70 -36.60
N GLU A 87 -24.58 -13.28 -35.88
CA GLU A 87 -25.35 -14.46 -36.33
C GLU A 87 -26.32 -14.13 -37.48
N ASP A 88 -26.96 -12.95 -37.45
CA ASP A 88 -27.84 -12.46 -38.51
C ASP A 88 -27.08 -12.08 -39.79
N GLY A 89 -25.80 -11.71 -39.64
CA GLY A 89 -24.89 -11.33 -40.73
C GLY A 89 -24.76 -12.38 -41.82
N ASP A 90 -24.43 -13.61 -41.41
CA ASP A 90 -24.13 -14.73 -42.31
C ASP A 90 -25.37 -15.43 -42.88
N ARG A 91 -26.56 -15.17 -42.31
CA ARG A 91 -27.82 -15.84 -42.65
C ARG A 91 -28.76 -15.02 -43.52
N ALA A 92 -28.32 -13.85 -43.99
CA ALA A 92 -29.15 -13.00 -44.83
C ALA A 92 -29.57 -13.72 -46.12
N GLU A 93 -30.89 -13.95 -46.29
CA GLU A 93 -31.48 -14.66 -47.43
C GLU A 93 -31.00 -14.12 -48.79
N PRO A 94 -30.90 -12.79 -49.02
CA PRO A 94 -30.42 -12.24 -50.29
C PRO A 94 -28.97 -12.64 -50.60
N VAL A 95 -28.11 -12.71 -49.57
CA VAL A 95 -26.70 -13.13 -49.69
C VAL A 95 -26.62 -14.61 -50.06
N LEU A 96 -27.41 -15.44 -49.39
CA LEU A 96 -27.50 -16.88 -49.69
C LEU A 96 -28.10 -17.15 -51.07
N ALA A 97 -29.09 -16.36 -51.50
CA ALA A 97 -29.70 -16.46 -52.81
C ALA A 97 -28.70 -16.10 -53.92
N VAL A 98 -27.94 -15.01 -53.79
CA VAL A 98 -26.91 -14.66 -54.77
C VAL A 98 -25.75 -15.65 -54.77
N ARG A 99 -25.32 -16.15 -53.61
CA ARG A 99 -24.31 -17.23 -53.52
C ARG A 99 -24.77 -18.51 -54.22
N ARG A 100 -26.05 -18.90 -54.06
CA ARG A 100 -26.63 -20.07 -54.74
C ARG A 100 -26.64 -19.89 -56.26
N GLU A 101 -27.10 -18.75 -56.76
CA GLU A 101 -27.08 -18.49 -58.21
C GLU A 101 -25.66 -18.43 -58.76
N HIS A 102 -24.72 -17.80 -58.03
CA HIS A 102 -23.33 -17.79 -58.43
C HIS A 102 -22.72 -19.20 -58.50
N ALA A 103 -22.99 -20.05 -57.48
CA ALA A 103 -22.54 -21.43 -57.47
C ALA A 103 -23.14 -22.24 -58.63
N ARG A 104 -24.40 -22.00 -58.98
CA ARG A 104 -25.06 -22.61 -60.14
C ARG A 104 -24.40 -22.20 -61.47
N ALA A 105 -24.12 -20.90 -61.62
CA ALA A 105 -23.45 -20.38 -62.81
C ALA A 105 -22.07 -21.04 -63.00
N VAL A 106 -21.30 -21.15 -61.90
CA VAL A 106 -19.94 -21.72 -61.92
C VAL A 106 -19.95 -23.25 -62.04
N GLY A 107 -20.89 -23.94 -61.39
CA GLY A 107 -20.94 -25.40 -61.33
C GLY A 107 -21.64 -26.07 -62.50
N GLU A 108 -22.61 -25.39 -63.12
CA GLU A 108 -23.46 -25.99 -64.16
C GLU A 108 -23.29 -25.28 -65.51
N LEU A 109 -23.47 -23.96 -65.54
CA LEU A 109 -23.61 -23.22 -66.80
C LEU A 109 -22.27 -22.97 -67.49
N LEU A 110 -21.25 -22.53 -66.75
CA LEU A 110 -19.91 -22.28 -67.32
C LEU A 110 -19.27 -23.58 -67.85
N PRO A 111 -19.26 -24.71 -67.12
CA PRO A 111 -18.77 -25.97 -67.65
C PRO A 111 -19.53 -26.44 -68.89
N ALA A 112 -20.85 -26.21 -68.96
CA ALA A 112 -21.65 -26.56 -70.14
C ALA A 112 -21.30 -25.73 -71.39
N LEU A 113 -20.70 -24.54 -71.22
CA LEU A 113 -20.11 -23.73 -72.30
C LEU A 113 -18.68 -24.16 -72.63
N GLU A 114 -17.92 -24.66 -71.64
CA GLU A 114 -16.54 -25.14 -71.82
C GLU A 114 -16.46 -26.51 -72.50
N VAL A 115 -17.57 -27.26 -72.61
CA VAL A 115 -17.64 -28.52 -73.36
C VAL A 115 -17.53 -28.24 -74.88
N ARG A 116 -16.26 -28.05 -75.26
CA ARG A 116 -15.54 -28.13 -76.55
C ARG A 116 -16.17 -27.54 -77.81
N VAL A 117 -15.44 -26.54 -78.35
CA VAL A 117 -15.25 -26.34 -79.80
C VAL A 117 -14.83 -27.68 -80.41
N PRO A 118 -15.54 -28.20 -81.43
CA PRO A 118 -15.22 -29.48 -82.05
C PRO A 118 -13.83 -29.41 -82.69
N GLU A 119 -13.01 -30.45 -82.50
CA GLU A 119 -11.90 -30.71 -83.42
C GLU A 119 -12.48 -30.79 -84.84
N GLU A 120 -11.87 -30.08 -85.79
CA GLU A 120 -12.35 -29.82 -87.17
C GLU A 120 -12.83 -31.08 -87.93
N GLN A 121 -12.53 -32.28 -87.43
CA GLN A 121 -12.82 -33.58 -88.04
C GLN A 121 -14.28 -34.08 -87.88
N ARG A 122 -15.11 -33.49 -86.99
CA ARG A 122 -16.55 -33.83 -86.86
C ARG A 122 -17.52 -32.78 -87.45
N ALA A 123 -16.99 -31.69 -88.01
CA ALA A 123 -17.77 -30.55 -88.51
C ALA A 123 -18.54 -30.80 -89.84
N GLY A 124 -18.61 -32.05 -90.31
CA GLY A 124 -19.20 -32.39 -91.62
C GLY A 124 -20.72 -32.60 -91.64
N GLU A 125 -21.37 -32.79 -90.49
CA GLU A 125 -22.82 -33.01 -90.42
C GLU A 125 -23.55 -31.73 -89.98
N PRO A 126 -24.32 -31.07 -90.88
CA PRO A 126 -25.03 -29.83 -90.58
C PRO A 126 -25.99 -29.95 -89.39
N ALA A 127 -26.56 -31.14 -89.18
CA ALA A 127 -27.47 -31.42 -88.07
C ALA A 127 -26.77 -31.32 -86.71
N TRP A 128 -25.52 -31.77 -86.60
CA TRP A 128 -24.78 -31.76 -85.35
C TRP A 128 -24.36 -30.34 -84.94
N VAL A 129 -23.94 -29.51 -85.90
CA VAL A 129 -23.60 -28.09 -85.66
C VAL A 129 -24.83 -27.31 -85.17
N LEU A 130 -25.99 -27.54 -85.80
CA LEU A 130 -27.24 -26.89 -85.39
C LEU A 130 -27.70 -27.32 -83.99
N GLU A 131 -27.53 -28.58 -83.60
CA GLU A 131 -27.88 -29.04 -82.25
C GLU A 131 -26.93 -28.48 -81.19
N GLU A 132 -25.63 -28.36 -81.47
CA GLU A 132 -24.66 -27.74 -80.56
C GLU A 132 -24.88 -26.22 -80.45
N GLU A 133 -25.21 -25.54 -81.55
CA GLU A 133 -25.59 -24.12 -81.55
C GLU A 133 -26.87 -23.89 -80.72
N LYS A 134 -27.90 -24.74 -80.88
CA LYS A 134 -29.10 -24.69 -80.03
C LYS A 134 -28.78 -24.93 -78.56
N ARG A 135 -27.89 -25.88 -78.25
CA ARG A 135 -27.44 -26.15 -76.87
C ARG A 135 -26.75 -24.93 -76.27
N THR A 136 -25.81 -24.34 -77.02
CA THR A 136 -25.04 -23.17 -76.58
C THR A 136 -25.94 -21.96 -76.40
N ALA A 137 -26.87 -21.72 -77.33
CA ALA A 137 -27.89 -20.68 -77.21
C ALA A 137 -28.74 -20.86 -75.94
N GLY A 138 -29.18 -22.10 -75.64
CA GLY A 138 -29.93 -22.38 -74.41
C GLY A 138 -29.14 -22.12 -73.12
N VAL A 139 -27.84 -22.43 -73.11
CA VAL A 139 -26.97 -22.13 -71.96
C VAL A 139 -26.73 -20.62 -71.81
N LEU A 140 -26.53 -19.90 -72.92
CA LEU A 140 -26.40 -18.44 -72.93
C LEU A 140 -27.67 -17.73 -72.47
N GLU A 141 -28.86 -18.20 -72.89
CA GLU A 141 -30.14 -17.71 -72.38
C GLU A 141 -30.30 -17.97 -70.88
N GLY A 142 -29.86 -19.15 -70.41
CA GLY A 142 -29.81 -19.47 -68.98
C GLY A 142 -28.89 -18.52 -68.20
N LEU A 143 -27.73 -18.18 -68.76
CA LEU A 143 -26.76 -17.29 -68.15
C LEU A 143 -27.25 -15.83 -68.16
N ASP A 144 -27.87 -15.36 -69.24
CA ASP A 144 -28.51 -14.04 -69.31
C ASP A 144 -29.66 -13.91 -68.29
N ARG A 145 -30.51 -14.94 -68.18
CA ARG A 145 -31.57 -14.99 -67.17
C ARG A 145 -30.99 -14.89 -65.76
N LEU A 146 -29.96 -15.68 -65.46
CA LEU A 146 -29.27 -15.65 -64.17
C LEU A 146 -28.63 -14.29 -63.88
N CYS A 147 -28.00 -13.65 -64.87
CA CYS A 147 -27.46 -12.30 -64.73
C CYS A 147 -28.55 -11.26 -64.41
N ARG A 148 -29.74 -11.36 -65.03
CA ARG A 148 -30.87 -10.49 -64.72
C ARG A 148 -31.41 -10.74 -63.31
N GLU A 149 -31.50 -12.00 -62.88
CA GLU A 149 -31.93 -12.37 -61.53
C GLU A 149 -30.95 -11.88 -60.46
N ILE A 150 -29.64 -12.04 -60.65
CA ILE A 150 -28.62 -11.48 -59.75
C ILE A 150 -28.69 -9.95 -59.70
N ARG A 151 -28.85 -9.30 -60.87
CA ARG A 151 -28.99 -7.84 -60.93
C ARG A 151 -30.24 -7.35 -60.21
N GLY A 152 -31.35 -8.08 -60.30
CA GLY A 152 -32.58 -7.81 -59.55
C GLY A 152 -32.37 -7.89 -58.03
N LYS A 153 -31.57 -8.84 -57.56
CA LYS A 153 -31.24 -9.04 -56.13
C LYS A 153 -30.23 -8.01 -55.58
N PHE A 154 -29.60 -7.18 -56.43
CA PHE A 154 -28.60 -6.22 -55.98
C PHE A 154 -29.19 -5.13 -55.07
N GLY A 155 -30.42 -4.69 -55.35
CA GLY A 155 -31.14 -3.73 -54.48
C GLY A 155 -31.37 -4.32 -53.08
N ASP A 156 -31.86 -5.55 -53.01
CA ASP A 156 -32.11 -6.25 -51.74
C ASP A 156 -30.81 -6.46 -50.93
N LEU A 157 -29.70 -6.77 -51.63
CA LEU A 157 -28.38 -6.87 -51.02
C LEU A 157 -27.89 -5.54 -50.47
N GLN A 158 -28.07 -4.45 -51.22
CA GLN A 158 -27.68 -3.11 -50.78
C GLN A 158 -28.49 -2.68 -49.56
N ASP A 159 -29.81 -2.91 -49.56
CA ASP A 159 -30.68 -2.63 -48.43
C ASP A 159 -30.35 -3.50 -47.21
N CYS A 160 -29.96 -4.76 -47.44
CA CYS A 160 -29.49 -5.64 -46.38
C CYS A 160 -28.18 -5.12 -45.77
N TRP A 161 -27.21 -4.77 -46.61
CA TRP A 161 -25.93 -4.19 -46.19
C TRP A 161 -26.12 -2.90 -45.41
N ASP A 162 -26.95 -1.98 -45.90
CA ASP A 162 -27.19 -0.70 -45.23
C ASP A 162 -27.85 -0.86 -43.87
N ARG A 163 -28.78 -1.82 -43.74
CA ARG A 163 -29.37 -2.20 -42.44
C ARG A 163 -28.33 -2.77 -41.49
N GLN A 164 -27.51 -3.72 -41.94
CA GLN A 164 -26.45 -4.32 -41.11
C GLN A 164 -25.41 -3.27 -40.68
N ARG A 165 -24.96 -2.43 -41.62
CA ARG A 165 -24.02 -1.33 -41.36
C ARG A 165 -24.57 -0.37 -40.31
N THR A 166 -25.83 0.04 -40.46
CA THR A 166 -26.48 0.96 -39.50
C THR A 166 -26.58 0.32 -38.12
N GLY A 167 -26.99 -0.95 -38.05
CA GLY A 167 -27.03 -1.72 -36.80
C GLY A 167 -25.65 -1.83 -36.15
N PHE A 168 -24.62 -2.15 -36.92
CA PHE A 168 -23.24 -2.27 -36.43
C PHE A 168 -22.72 -0.95 -35.84
N LEU A 169 -22.91 0.17 -36.55
CA LEU A 169 -22.52 1.49 -36.06
C LEU A 169 -23.28 1.87 -34.78
N GLN A 170 -24.57 1.52 -34.67
CA GLN A 170 -25.33 1.71 -33.45
C GLN A 170 -24.74 0.88 -32.28
N ARG A 171 -24.38 -0.38 -32.51
CA ARG A 171 -23.74 -1.22 -31.48
C ARG A 171 -22.39 -0.67 -31.05
N LEU A 172 -21.56 -0.16 -31.96
CA LEU A 172 -20.30 0.50 -31.58
C LEU A 172 -20.50 1.71 -30.67
N ARG A 173 -21.56 2.51 -30.91
CA ARG A 173 -21.89 3.65 -30.03
C ARG A 173 -22.32 3.16 -28.64
N GLU A 174 -23.15 2.12 -28.57
CA GLU A 174 -23.57 1.49 -27.31
C GLU A 174 -22.36 0.94 -26.52
N VAL A 175 -21.44 0.25 -27.20
CA VAL A 175 -20.19 -0.25 -26.60
C VAL A 175 -19.36 0.91 -26.04
N SER A 176 -19.15 1.96 -26.83
CA SER A 176 -18.38 3.13 -26.40
C SER A 176 -19.00 3.84 -25.18
N TYR A 177 -20.34 3.92 -25.14
CA TYR A 177 -21.06 4.46 -23.99
C TYR A 177 -20.83 3.61 -22.73
N VAL A 178 -20.98 2.28 -22.82
CA VAL A 178 -20.79 1.39 -21.66
C VAL A 178 -19.33 1.36 -21.22
N GLN A 179 -18.36 1.34 -22.14
CA GLN A 179 -16.94 1.49 -21.80
C GLN A 179 -16.66 2.79 -21.03
N SER A 180 -17.31 3.89 -21.41
CA SER A 180 -17.18 5.16 -20.69
C SER A 180 -17.77 5.09 -19.28
N LYS A 181 -18.85 4.32 -19.09
CA LYS A 181 -19.46 4.07 -17.76
C LYS A 181 -18.59 3.17 -16.88
N VAL A 182 -18.02 2.10 -17.43
CA VAL A 182 -17.07 1.22 -16.75
C VAL A 182 -15.89 2.03 -16.20
N ARG A 183 -15.25 2.86 -17.05
CA ARG A 183 -14.18 3.77 -16.63
C ARG A 183 -14.62 4.78 -15.55
N GLY A 184 -15.91 5.15 -15.53
CA GLY A 184 -16.50 5.98 -14.49
C GLY A 184 -16.47 5.29 -13.13
N VAL A 185 -16.96 4.05 -13.08
CA VAL A 185 -16.98 3.22 -11.87
C VAL A 185 -15.58 2.87 -11.39
N GLU A 186 -14.65 2.53 -12.28
CA GLU A 186 -13.24 2.27 -11.93
C GLU A 186 -12.60 3.47 -11.21
N ARG A 187 -12.82 4.69 -11.71
CA ARG A 187 -12.31 5.91 -11.06
C ARG A 187 -12.94 6.13 -9.69
N GLN A 188 -14.26 5.89 -9.55
CA GLN A 188 -14.94 6.01 -8.27
C GLN A 188 -14.46 4.96 -7.27
N ALA A 189 -14.18 3.73 -7.73
CA ALA A 189 -13.63 2.66 -6.92
C ALA A 189 -12.25 3.04 -6.37
N ALA A 190 -11.36 3.56 -7.21
CA ALA A 190 -10.03 4.00 -6.80
C ALA A 190 -10.08 5.11 -5.73
N LEU A 191 -10.98 6.09 -5.89
CA LEU A 191 -11.18 7.14 -4.87
C LEU A 191 -11.70 6.60 -3.54
N LEU A 192 -12.62 5.62 -3.58
CA LEU A 192 -13.12 4.98 -2.36
C LEU A 192 -12.05 4.13 -1.68
N GLU A 193 -11.19 3.47 -2.44
CA GLU A 193 -10.05 2.71 -1.90
C GLU A 193 -9.09 3.62 -1.13
N GLU A 194 -8.75 4.80 -1.67
CA GLU A 194 -7.94 5.79 -0.97
C GLU A 194 -8.61 6.24 0.35
N GLU A 195 -9.92 6.50 0.31
CA GLU A 195 -10.69 6.90 1.50
C GLU A 195 -10.73 5.79 2.57
N ILE A 196 -10.86 4.52 2.15
CA ILE A 196 -10.75 3.36 3.05
C ILE A 196 -9.37 3.32 3.72
N ASN A 197 -8.31 3.54 2.94
CA ASN A 197 -6.94 3.52 3.45
C ASN A 197 -6.67 4.66 4.45
N VAL A 198 -7.24 5.84 4.22
CA VAL A 198 -7.19 6.96 5.18
C VAL A 198 -7.93 6.58 6.47
N GLN A 199 -9.14 6.01 6.38
CA GLN A 199 -9.88 5.55 7.55
C GLN A 199 -9.10 4.50 8.36
N HIS A 200 -8.39 3.60 7.68
CA HIS A 200 -7.55 2.61 8.37
C HIS A 200 -6.49 3.28 9.25
N LYS A 201 -5.78 4.28 8.71
CA LYS A 201 -4.78 5.05 9.47
C LYS A 201 -5.39 5.78 10.67
N HIS A 202 -6.60 6.33 10.52
CA HIS A 202 -7.30 6.98 11.64
C HIS A 202 -7.68 5.99 12.75
N VAL A 203 -8.06 4.76 12.42
CA VAL A 203 -8.34 3.73 13.43
C VAL A 203 -7.08 3.23 14.12
N GLU A 204 -5.97 3.13 13.40
CA GLU A 204 -4.68 2.80 14.01
C GLU A 204 -4.27 3.80 15.09
N GLN A 205 -4.62 5.09 14.93
CA GLN A 205 -4.38 6.09 15.96
C GLN A 205 -5.16 5.78 17.26
N LEU A 206 -6.40 5.28 17.15
CA LEU A 206 -7.21 4.87 18.31
C LEU A 206 -6.60 3.67 19.04
N HIS A 207 -5.84 2.83 18.35
CA HIS A 207 -5.16 1.69 18.96
C HIS A 207 -4.07 2.11 19.96
N HIS A 208 -3.57 3.36 19.90
CA HIS A 208 -2.67 3.89 20.93
C HIS A 208 -3.32 3.96 22.31
N LEU A 209 -4.65 4.12 22.40
CA LEU A 209 -5.38 4.12 23.68
C LEU A 209 -5.18 2.81 24.44
N GLN A 210 -5.15 1.69 23.73
CA GLN A 210 -4.93 0.36 24.32
C GLN A 210 -3.47 0.15 24.75
N LYS A 211 -2.53 0.79 24.06
CA LYS A 211 -1.09 0.68 24.36
C LYS A 211 -0.61 1.64 25.45
N MET A 212 -1.37 2.72 25.70
CA MET A 212 -0.99 3.76 26.66
C MET A 212 -0.69 3.24 28.08
N PRO A 213 -1.47 2.33 28.70
CA PRO A 213 -1.15 1.81 30.04
C PRO A 213 0.25 1.21 30.12
N ARG A 214 0.61 0.37 29.15
CA ARG A 214 1.93 -0.28 29.08
C ARG A 214 3.03 0.73 28.76
N ALA A 215 2.77 1.67 27.85
CA ALA A 215 3.72 2.75 27.52
C ALA A 215 4.02 3.63 28.74
N TYR A 216 2.99 3.96 29.54
CA TYR A 216 3.13 4.71 30.78
C TYR A 216 4.01 3.96 31.81
N GLN A 217 3.77 2.66 32.03
CA GLN A 217 4.62 1.86 32.92
C GLN A 217 6.09 1.87 32.49
N LYS A 218 6.35 1.76 31.18
CA LYS A 218 7.71 1.84 30.64
C LYS A 218 8.32 3.24 30.81
N ALA A 219 7.53 4.29 30.65
CA ALA A 219 7.97 5.66 30.89
C ALA A 219 8.38 5.87 32.36
N LEU A 220 7.63 5.33 33.33
CA LEU A 220 8.00 5.40 34.75
C LEU A 220 9.35 4.71 35.02
N GLY A 221 9.56 3.51 34.46
CA GLY A 221 10.84 2.81 34.58
C GLY A 221 12.01 3.59 33.98
N GLU A 222 11.79 4.25 32.85
CA GLU A 222 12.81 5.10 32.21
C GLU A 222 13.13 6.36 33.02
N VAL A 223 12.12 7.02 33.60
CA VAL A 223 12.32 8.16 34.51
C VAL A 223 13.16 7.74 35.71
N HIS A 224 12.86 6.59 36.32
CA HIS A 224 13.63 6.06 37.43
C HIS A 224 15.09 5.81 37.05
N ARG A 225 15.32 5.15 35.91
CA ARG A 225 16.67 4.87 35.37
C ARG A 225 17.47 6.16 35.15
N ARG A 226 16.86 7.20 34.56
CA ARG A 226 17.51 8.49 34.32
C ARG A 226 17.87 9.22 35.61
N ARG A 227 17.01 9.16 36.63
CA ARG A 227 17.32 9.73 37.96
C ARG A 227 18.47 9.01 38.64
N GLN A 228 18.50 7.68 38.59
CA GLN A 228 19.64 6.92 39.12
C GLN A 228 20.94 7.27 38.41
N PHE A 229 20.89 7.35 37.07
CA PHE A 229 22.04 7.76 36.27
C PHE A 229 22.52 9.16 36.64
N ARG A 230 21.61 10.14 36.75
CA ARG A 230 21.92 11.50 37.20
C ARG A 230 22.62 11.48 38.56
N ALA A 231 22.06 10.80 39.55
CA ALA A 231 22.65 10.72 40.89
C ALA A 231 24.07 10.13 40.87
N GLY A 232 24.29 9.04 40.12
CA GLY A 232 25.61 8.43 39.95
C GLY A 232 26.60 9.33 39.21
N TYR A 233 26.12 10.05 38.19
CA TYR A 233 26.93 10.99 37.41
C TYR A 233 27.42 12.17 38.26
N PHE A 234 26.54 12.78 39.05
CA PHE A 234 26.90 13.84 39.99
C PHE A 234 27.84 13.34 41.08
N ALA A 235 27.60 12.15 41.64
CA ALA A 235 28.48 11.55 42.64
C ALA A 235 29.91 11.37 42.10
N LYS A 236 30.06 10.99 40.82
CA LYS A 236 31.37 10.88 40.17
C LYS A 236 32.05 12.23 39.96
N GLY A 237 31.30 13.27 39.62
CA GLY A 237 31.83 14.63 39.54
C GLY A 237 32.33 15.14 40.89
N GLU A 238 31.56 14.88 41.95
CA GLU A 238 31.94 15.24 43.32
C GLU A 238 33.16 14.45 43.81
N GLU A 239 33.25 13.15 43.50
CA GLU A 239 34.43 12.32 43.78
C GLU A 239 35.69 12.88 43.10
N ALA A 240 35.58 13.31 41.84
CA ALA A 240 36.68 13.96 41.13
C ALA A 240 37.07 15.30 41.78
N ARG A 241 36.10 16.11 42.21
CA ARG A 241 36.33 17.38 42.89
C ARG A 241 37.09 17.19 44.20
N VAL A 242 36.66 16.24 45.04
CA VAL A 242 37.31 15.90 46.31
C VAL A 242 38.73 15.36 46.07
N THR A 243 38.91 14.50 45.07
CA THR A 243 40.22 13.92 44.74
C THR A 243 41.22 15.01 44.34
N LEU A 244 40.81 15.91 43.44
CA LEU A 244 41.67 17.02 43.00
C LEU A 244 41.94 18.01 44.15
N ALA A 245 40.94 18.31 44.98
CA ALA A 245 41.12 19.19 46.14
C ALA A 245 42.18 18.63 47.09
N ARG A 246 42.10 17.32 47.40
CA ARG A 246 43.12 16.64 48.22
C ARG A 246 44.51 16.69 47.59
N MET A 247 44.63 16.46 46.29
CA MET A 247 45.93 16.56 45.60
C MET A 247 46.54 17.97 45.69
N VAL A 248 45.70 19.01 45.56
CA VAL A 248 46.11 20.41 45.70
C VAL A 248 46.53 20.73 47.14
N GLU A 249 45.79 20.24 48.14
CA GLU A 249 46.13 20.41 49.55
C GLU A 249 47.45 19.74 49.92
N ASP A 250 47.64 18.48 49.52
CA ASP A 250 48.86 17.70 49.74
C ASP A 250 50.08 18.40 49.11
N GLU A 251 49.94 18.90 47.88
CA GLU A 251 51.01 19.62 47.19
C GLU A 251 51.30 20.97 47.84
N ASN A 252 50.28 21.74 48.19
CA ASN A 252 50.46 23.02 48.87
C ASN A 252 51.06 22.84 50.27
N ALA A 253 50.75 21.75 50.97
CA ALA A 253 51.40 21.38 52.23
C ALA A 253 52.89 21.08 52.02
N ARG A 254 53.26 20.35 50.95
CA ARG A 254 54.67 20.15 50.57
C ARG A 254 55.37 21.46 50.23
N ARG A 255 54.76 22.34 49.41
CA ARG A 255 55.32 23.65 49.06
C ARG A 255 55.55 24.52 50.29
N ARG A 256 54.57 24.62 51.19
CA ARG A 256 54.72 25.33 52.47
C ARG A 256 55.83 24.73 53.34
N GLY A 257 55.87 23.41 53.46
CA GLY A 257 56.89 22.72 54.24
C GLY A 257 58.30 22.84 53.66
N PHE A 258 58.44 22.97 52.34
CA PHE A 258 59.71 23.29 51.68
C PHE A 258 60.13 24.74 51.98
N PHE A 259 59.23 25.71 51.78
CA PHE A 259 59.54 27.13 52.03
C PHE A 259 59.89 27.41 53.49
N LEU A 260 59.20 26.76 54.44
CA LEU A 260 59.51 26.90 55.86
C LEU A 260 60.92 26.41 56.20
N ARG A 261 61.38 25.31 55.58
CA ARG A 261 62.65 24.66 55.91
C ARG A 261 63.85 25.21 55.14
N TYR A 262 63.66 25.54 53.86
CA TYR A 262 64.74 25.89 52.95
C TYR A 262 64.59 27.27 52.32
N GLY A 263 63.38 27.84 52.33
CA GLY A 263 63.09 29.11 51.66
C GLY A 263 63.88 30.30 52.21
N CYS A 264 64.22 30.30 53.50
CA CYS A 264 65.04 31.35 54.12
C CYS A 264 66.49 31.40 53.60
N HIS A 265 66.96 30.34 52.93
CA HIS A 265 68.30 30.26 52.35
C HIS A 265 68.33 30.59 50.86
N LEU A 266 67.18 30.82 50.23
CA LEU A 266 67.07 31.04 48.79
C LEU A 266 66.77 32.51 48.50
N PRO A 267 67.50 33.16 47.56
CA PRO A 267 67.13 34.47 47.05
C PRO A 267 65.72 34.45 46.44
N VAL A 268 64.93 35.48 46.71
CA VAL A 268 63.51 35.57 46.31
C VAL A 268 63.32 35.44 44.79
N ASP A 269 64.29 35.90 43.99
CA ASP A 269 64.22 35.90 42.53
C ASP A 269 64.96 34.73 41.85
N LEU A 270 65.49 33.78 42.62
CA LEU A 270 66.27 32.67 42.05
C LEU A 270 65.43 31.81 41.10
N VAL A 271 64.18 31.50 41.50
CA VAL A 271 63.22 30.74 40.69
C VAL A 271 61.84 31.39 40.79
N ARG A 272 61.41 32.03 39.71
CA ARG A 272 60.09 32.68 39.64
C ARG A 272 58.97 31.68 39.89
N GLY A 273 58.05 32.03 40.79
CA GLY A 273 56.88 31.21 41.10
C GLY A 273 57.15 30.01 42.02
N LEU A 274 58.38 29.83 42.53
CA LEU A 274 58.70 28.73 43.44
C LEU A 274 57.79 28.77 44.69
N GLY A 275 57.50 29.96 45.20
CA GLY A 275 56.60 30.19 46.35
C GLY A 275 55.11 30.19 46.02
N ALA A 276 54.73 30.04 44.75
CA ALA A 276 53.32 30.06 44.36
C ALA A 276 52.61 28.80 44.86
N LEU A 277 51.39 28.95 45.38
CA LEU A 277 50.51 27.84 45.69
C LEU A 277 49.77 27.39 44.43
N VAL A 278 49.44 26.10 44.37
CA VAL A 278 48.57 25.54 43.32
C VAL A 278 47.17 26.14 43.49
N PRO A 279 46.54 26.66 42.41
CA PRO A 279 45.19 27.19 42.48
C PRO A 279 44.15 26.09 42.77
N PRO A 280 42.97 26.44 43.33
CA PRO A 280 41.89 25.48 43.55
C PRO A 280 41.43 24.82 42.24
N PRO A 281 41.12 23.52 42.24
CA PRO A 281 40.63 22.83 41.04
C PRO A 281 39.17 23.19 40.76
N SER A 282 38.83 23.39 39.48
CA SER A 282 37.45 23.59 39.01
C SER A 282 36.95 22.34 38.26
N VAL A 283 35.94 21.68 38.82
CA VAL A 283 35.19 20.60 38.15
C VAL A 283 33.74 21.04 38.03
N GLU A 284 33.30 21.33 36.81
CA GLU A 284 31.94 21.77 36.54
C GLU A 284 31.14 20.62 35.93
N VAL A 285 30.01 20.30 36.55
CA VAL A 285 29.07 19.28 36.08
C VAL A 285 27.76 19.97 35.74
N PRO A 286 27.37 20.07 34.46
CA PRO A 286 26.12 20.72 34.07
C PRO A 286 24.90 20.00 34.66
N ASP A 287 23.91 20.77 35.07
CA ASP A 287 22.61 20.24 35.44
C ASP A 287 21.82 19.73 34.23
N PHE A 288 21.16 18.58 34.43
CA PHE A 288 20.23 17.99 33.48
C PHE A 288 19.16 17.19 34.23
N ASP A 289 18.05 16.89 33.57
CA ASP A 289 16.95 16.06 34.09
C ASP A 289 16.24 16.59 35.35
N GLU A 290 16.31 17.90 35.61
CA GLU A 290 15.72 18.54 36.80
C GLU A 290 14.18 18.46 36.83
N GLN A 291 13.54 18.48 35.66
CA GLN A 291 12.08 18.45 35.54
C GLN A 291 11.47 17.05 35.72
N LEU A 292 12.30 16.01 35.90
CA LEU A 292 11.80 14.65 36.07
C LEU A 292 11.16 14.48 37.45
N PRO A 293 9.93 13.93 37.53
CA PRO A 293 9.23 13.74 38.80
C PRO A 293 9.98 12.77 39.71
N ASP A 294 9.90 12.99 41.02
CA ASP A 294 10.49 12.06 41.99
C ASP A 294 9.57 10.85 42.17
N LEU A 295 10.01 9.70 41.68
CA LEU A 295 9.21 8.48 41.71
C LEU A 295 9.44 7.65 42.99
N GLY A 296 10.27 8.12 43.92
CA GLY A 296 10.69 7.32 45.06
C GLY A 296 11.64 6.18 44.65
N GLY A 297 12.57 5.83 45.55
CA GLY A 297 13.46 4.68 45.39
C GLY A 297 12.71 3.33 45.52
N PRO A 298 13.34 2.21 45.13
CA PRO A 298 12.70 0.90 45.03
C PRO A 298 12.26 0.39 46.41
N GLY A 299 11.00 0.63 46.77
CA GLY A 299 10.47 0.22 48.08
C GLY A 299 8.94 0.18 48.21
N SER A 300 8.17 0.51 47.18
CA SER A 300 6.70 0.52 47.24
C SER A 300 6.00 -0.51 46.33
N SER A 301 6.68 -1.61 45.98
CA SER A 301 6.04 -2.81 45.45
C SER A 301 5.96 -3.89 46.53
N GLY A 302 5.02 -3.71 47.46
CA GLY A 302 4.56 -4.77 48.36
C GLY A 302 3.21 -5.29 47.88
N GLN A 303 3.12 -6.61 47.67
CA GLN A 303 1.93 -7.44 47.33
C GLN A 303 1.31 -7.22 45.94
N ALA A 304 1.02 -8.23 45.12
CA ALA A 304 1.06 -9.70 45.16
C ALA A 304 1.19 -10.17 43.68
N ASP A 305 1.59 -11.38 43.26
CA ASP A 305 1.24 -12.71 43.72
C ASP A 305 2.32 -13.73 43.33
N SER A 306 2.51 -14.66 44.25
CA SER A 306 3.19 -15.92 44.10
C SER A 306 2.28 -16.95 43.42
N VAL A 307 2.64 -17.39 42.21
CA VAL A 307 2.36 -18.72 41.66
C VAL A 307 3.66 -19.06 40.90
N GLY A 308 4.56 -19.89 41.41
CA GLY A 308 4.32 -21.29 41.68
C GLY A 308 4.60 -22.07 40.39
N ASP A 309 5.88 -22.22 40.01
CA ASP A 309 6.31 -23.49 39.40
C ASP A 309 7.83 -23.68 39.56
N ALA A 310 8.18 -24.90 39.91
CA ALA A 310 9.51 -25.37 40.21
C ALA A 310 10.03 -26.22 39.04
N GLY A 311 11.34 -26.11 38.79
CA GLY A 311 12.11 -27.16 38.12
C GLY A 311 12.54 -26.83 36.69
N ALA A 312 13.83 -26.55 36.51
CA ALA A 312 14.73 -27.50 35.84
C ALA A 312 16.14 -26.92 35.78
N ALA A 313 17.08 -27.80 36.08
CA ALA A 313 18.50 -27.56 36.24
C ALA A 313 19.25 -27.23 34.93
N ALA A 314 20.34 -26.48 35.11
CA ALA A 314 21.69 -26.68 34.57
C ALA A 314 21.92 -26.83 33.05
N SER A 315 22.70 -25.89 32.50
CA SER A 315 23.92 -26.11 31.67
C SER A 315 24.35 -24.75 31.08
N SER A 316 25.31 -24.02 31.66
CA SER A 316 26.75 -24.11 31.38
C SER A 316 27.10 -24.74 30.03
N VAL A 317 27.34 -23.93 29.00
CA VAL A 317 28.55 -24.03 28.14
C VAL A 317 28.81 -22.65 27.52
N ARG A 318 30.04 -22.19 27.73
CA ARG A 318 30.69 -21.05 27.09
C ARG A 318 30.95 -21.37 25.62
N ASN A 319 30.69 -20.43 24.71
CA ASN A 319 31.45 -20.41 23.47
C ASN A 319 31.78 -18.97 23.05
N ARG A 320 33.05 -18.59 23.32
CA ARG A 320 33.68 -17.37 22.82
C ARG A 320 34.21 -17.69 21.42
N GLY A 321 33.57 -17.14 20.39
CA GLY A 321 34.14 -17.08 19.05
C GLY A 321 35.08 -15.88 18.95
N SER A 322 36.38 -16.15 18.97
CA SER A 322 37.41 -15.21 18.52
C SER A 322 37.73 -15.45 17.04
N SER A 323 37.54 -14.39 16.28
CA SER A 323 38.06 -14.10 14.94
C SER A 323 39.53 -14.48 14.73
N THR A 324 39.90 -14.84 13.48
CA THR A 324 40.91 -14.10 12.70
C THR A 324 41.09 -14.62 11.26
N SER A 325 41.27 -13.66 10.33
CA SER A 325 42.00 -13.74 9.05
C SER A 325 41.32 -14.51 7.91
N SER A 326 41.31 -14.08 6.64
CA SER A 326 42.35 -13.39 5.87
C SER A 326 41.82 -12.95 4.47
N GLY A 327 42.50 -11.98 3.84
CA GLY A 327 42.61 -11.82 2.37
C GLY A 327 41.50 -10.99 1.69
N SER A 328 41.70 -9.69 1.44
CA SER A 328 42.45 -9.11 0.29
C SER A 328 41.88 -9.48 -1.08
N SER A 329 41.26 -8.52 -1.78
CA SER A 329 41.83 -7.89 -2.99
C SER A 329 40.81 -7.09 -3.81
N SER A 330 41.24 -5.89 -4.21
CA SER A 330 41.01 -5.23 -5.51
C SER A 330 39.61 -4.68 -5.87
N GLN A 331 39.41 -3.41 -5.49
CA GLN A 331 39.16 -2.18 -6.28
C GLN A 331 38.91 -2.22 -7.83
N PRO A 332 38.44 -1.11 -8.45
CA PRO A 332 37.16 -1.02 -9.18
C PRO A 332 37.30 -0.60 -10.65
N LEU A 333 36.19 -0.44 -11.39
CA LEU A 333 36.11 0.59 -12.45
C LEU A 333 34.66 0.88 -12.87
N ALA A 334 34.45 2.16 -13.15
CA ALA A 334 33.20 2.83 -13.46
C ALA A 334 32.78 2.71 -14.93
N ALA A 335 31.47 2.80 -15.15
CA ALA A 335 30.81 3.67 -16.13
C ALA A 335 29.39 3.92 -15.65
#